data_AF-A0A2G5SSP2-F1
#
_entry.id   AF-A0A2G5SSP2-F1
#
_cell.length_a   1.000
_cell.length_b   1.000
_cell.length_c   1.000
_cell.angle_alpha   90.00
_cell.angle_beta   90.00
_cell.angle_gamma   90.00
#
_symmetry.space_group_name_H-M   'P 1'
#
loop_
_entity.id
_entity.type
_entity.pdbx_description
1 polymer ?
#
loop_
_entity_poly.entity_id
_entity_poly.type
_entity_poly.pdbx_seq_one_letter_code
_entity_poly.pdbx_strand_id
1 'polypeptide(L)'
;MTAVMSDVIRFISDGIANCNKPEYLAKWAEKAMREFPSCGYALSSKRKIWRRHVRSMAQQLGRMLKEVEEFEGYSLMEKLQLAFTFSCPVSNEFVQKLRDAKFEIEQDERKRITRFCTEDERIVRFSDHKHGLKHFQGVQCPHNSQPRRVRNKRMSGKKGQGQQDVANGNPSSEVSAAFNVIRYISDKIGNYEKPESLSKWCREALKECSPQTLIRMRSSVRDKLGRIERLEGYSLMEKLQLVFMFSLPVSDEFVKLLKEAKFNIEQDEKKKNPSFFYRRWKHCSIL
;
A
#
# COMPACT_ATOMS: atom_id res chain seq x y z
N MET A 1 27.45 16.92 2.72
CA MET A 1 25.98 16.81 2.75
C MET A 1 25.38 18.15 2.33
N THR A 2 24.39 18.20 1.43
CA THR A 2 23.72 19.49 1.13
C THR A 2 22.81 19.88 2.29
N ALA A 3 22.59 21.18 2.53
CA ALA A 3 21.72 21.66 3.60
C ALA A 3 20.33 20.99 3.55
N VAL A 4 19.73 20.93 2.36
CA VAL A 4 18.44 20.26 2.13
C VAL A 4 18.45 18.79 2.57
N MET A 5 19.52 18.05 2.30
CA MET A 5 19.59 16.64 2.72
C MET A 5 19.81 16.49 4.22
N SER A 6 20.52 17.43 4.85
CA SER A 6 20.65 17.48 6.31
C SER A 6 19.29 17.66 6.98
N ASP A 7 18.49 18.62 6.47
CA ASP A 7 17.13 18.87 6.98
C ASP A 7 16.22 17.65 6.82
N VAL A 8 16.32 16.97 5.67
CA VAL A 8 15.56 15.74 5.42
C VAL A 8 15.98 14.61 6.35
N ILE A 9 17.27 14.43 6.61
CA ILE A 9 17.74 13.39 7.55
C ILE A 9 17.30 13.72 8.96
N ARG A 10 17.38 15.00 9.38
CA ARG A 10 16.92 15.45 10.70
C ARG A 10 15.43 15.14 10.87
N PHE A 11 14.61 15.53 9.89
CA PHE A 11 13.19 15.21 9.88
C PHE A 11 12.89 13.71 9.99
N ILE A 12 13.67 12.88 9.29
CA ILE A 12 13.50 11.43 9.37
C ILE A 12 13.91 10.93 10.76
N SER A 13 15.04 11.39 11.30
CA SER A 13 15.55 11.05 12.64
C SER A 13 14.49 11.31 13.71
N ASP A 14 13.91 12.52 13.71
CA ASP A 14 12.86 12.91 14.65
C ASP A 14 11.61 12.04 14.48
N GLY A 15 11.25 11.72 13.22
CA GLY A 15 10.10 10.90 12.91
C GLY A 15 10.22 9.43 13.28
N ILE A 16 11.43 8.87 13.37
CA ILE A 16 11.67 7.44 13.68
C ILE A 16 12.00 7.18 15.15
N ALA A 17 11.99 8.20 16.00
CA ALA A 17 12.33 8.08 17.42
C ALA A 17 11.53 6.98 18.13
N ASN A 18 10.28 6.72 17.70
CA ASN A 18 9.39 5.70 18.26
C ASN A 18 9.25 4.42 17.41
N CYS A 19 10.01 4.30 16.31
CA CYS A 19 9.94 3.13 15.43
C CYS A 19 10.68 1.93 16.05
N ASN A 20 9.96 0.86 16.35
CA ASN A 20 10.52 -0.38 16.90
C ASN A 20 10.88 -1.43 15.84
N LYS A 21 10.62 -1.15 14.55
CA LYS A 21 10.81 -2.08 13.44
C LYS A 21 11.51 -1.40 12.26
N PRO A 22 12.08 -2.17 11.32
CA PRO A 22 12.71 -1.62 10.13
C PRO A 22 11.69 -0.97 9.21
N GLU A 23 12.06 0.19 8.68
CA GLU A 23 11.18 1.07 7.94
C GLU A 23 11.56 1.18 6.46
N TYR A 24 10.59 1.58 5.64
CA TYR A 24 10.80 1.75 4.20
C TYR A 24 11.35 3.16 3.90
N LEU A 25 12.65 3.28 3.65
CA LEU A 25 13.30 4.57 3.36
C LEU A 25 12.62 5.37 2.25
N ALA A 26 12.10 4.72 1.20
CA ALA A 26 11.40 5.45 0.13
C ALA A 26 10.05 6.05 0.57
N LYS A 27 9.41 5.51 1.62
CA LYS A 27 8.20 6.10 2.20
C LYS A 27 8.54 7.31 3.04
N TRP A 28 9.64 7.25 3.79
CA TRP A 28 10.19 8.42 4.49
C TRP A 28 10.62 9.52 3.53
N ALA A 29 11.29 9.18 2.43
CA ALA A 29 11.61 10.13 1.36
C ALA A 29 10.33 10.73 0.72
N GLU A 30 9.30 9.90 0.47
CA GLU A 30 8.01 10.40 -0.03
C GLU A 30 7.35 11.37 0.95
N LYS A 31 7.39 11.07 2.26
CA LYS A 31 6.84 11.92 3.31
C LYS A 31 7.60 13.24 3.41
N ALA A 32 8.92 13.19 3.51
CA ALA A 32 9.77 14.39 3.56
C ALA A 32 9.53 15.29 2.34
N MET A 33 9.46 14.74 1.13
CA MET A 33 9.16 15.53 -0.07
C MET A 33 7.80 16.24 -0.04
N ARG A 34 6.81 15.71 0.70
CA ARG A 34 5.50 16.36 0.86
C ARG A 34 5.54 17.47 1.90
N GLU A 35 6.34 17.31 2.93
CA GLU A 35 6.38 18.23 4.08
C GLU A 35 7.40 19.36 3.89
N PHE A 36 8.45 19.17 3.08
CA PHE A 36 9.43 20.21 2.78
C PHE A 36 9.10 20.98 1.49
N PRO A 37 8.72 22.27 1.58
CA PRO A 37 8.50 23.13 0.41
C PRO A 37 9.77 23.29 -0.44
N SER A 38 10.93 23.31 0.22
CA SER A 38 12.26 23.42 -0.39
C SER A 38 12.61 22.26 -1.32
N CYS A 39 11.90 21.13 -1.21
CA CYS A 39 12.09 20.02 -2.13
C CYS A 39 11.58 20.34 -3.54
N GLY A 40 10.95 21.49 -3.83
CA GLY A 40 10.67 21.99 -5.19
C GLY A 40 9.75 21.12 -6.06
N TYR A 41 9.31 19.97 -5.54
CA TYR A 41 8.60 18.94 -6.30
C TYR A 41 7.12 18.84 -5.95
N ALA A 42 6.65 19.59 -4.95
CA ALA A 42 5.31 19.51 -4.37
C ALA A 42 4.15 19.71 -5.37
N LEU A 43 4.42 20.27 -6.56
CA LEU A 43 3.38 20.67 -7.53
C LEU A 43 3.45 19.96 -8.88
N SER A 44 4.32 18.95 -9.04
CA SER A 44 4.30 18.14 -10.27
C SER A 44 3.05 17.27 -10.32
N SER A 45 2.00 17.72 -11.02
CA SER A 45 0.76 16.96 -11.28
C SER A 45 0.99 15.64 -12.03
N LYS A 46 2.18 15.42 -12.60
CA LYS A 46 2.57 14.15 -13.23
C LYS A 46 3.10 13.16 -12.19
N ARG A 47 2.23 12.26 -11.72
CA ARG A 47 2.54 11.12 -10.81
C ARG A 47 3.82 10.33 -11.17
N LYS A 48 4.13 10.21 -12.47
CA LYS A 48 5.36 9.52 -12.94
C LYS A 48 6.64 10.27 -12.57
N ILE A 49 6.64 11.60 -12.67
CA ILE A 49 7.81 12.44 -12.36
C ILE A 49 8.04 12.42 -10.84
N TRP A 50 6.98 12.63 -10.06
CA TRP A 50 7.03 12.52 -8.60
C TRP A 50 7.69 11.23 -8.12
N ARG A 51 7.23 10.07 -8.63
CA ARG A 51 7.82 8.77 -8.27
C ARG A 51 9.30 8.64 -8.61
N ARG A 52 9.78 9.29 -9.68
CA ARG A 52 11.21 9.31 -10.03
C ARG A 52 12.00 10.13 -9.03
N HIS A 53 11.49 11.30 -8.64
CA HIS A 53 12.16 12.14 -7.64
C HIS A 53 12.20 11.49 -6.26
N VAL A 54 11.08 10.89 -5.78
CA VAL A 54 11.07 10.11 -4.53
C VAL A 54 12.12 9.00 -4.56
N ARG A 55 12.23 8.28 -5.69
CA ARG A 55 13.23 7.22 -5.83
C ARG A 55 14.66 7.79 -5.81
N SER A 56 14.90 8.90 -6.50
CA SER A 56 16.19 9.57 -6.52
C SER A 56 16.60 10.03 -5.12
N MET A 57 15.68 10.65 -4.38
CA MET A 57 15.91 11.08 -3.00
C MET A 57 16.16 9.89 -2.08
N ALA A 58 15.36 8.83 -2.16
CA ALA A 58 15.58 7.62 -1.38
C ALA A 58 16.94 6.98 -1.67
N GLN A 59 17.42 7.03 -2.91
CA GLN A 59 18.76 6.58 -3.28
C GLN A 59 19.87 7.48 -2.73
N GLN A 60 19.66 8.80 -2.71
CA GLN A 60 20.60 9.75 -2.10
C GLN A 60 20.69 9.53 -0.58
N LEU A 61 19.55 9.48 0.11
CA LEU A 61 19.48 9.15 1.53
C LEU A 61 20.13 7.80 1.83
N GLY A 62 19.88 6.78 1.00
CA GLY A 62 20.48 5.46 1.17
C GLY A 62 22.00 5.44 0.97
N ARG A 63 22.57 6.37 0.20
CA ARG A 63 24.03 6.54 0.12
C ARG A 63 24.57 7.21 1.37
N MET A 64 23.91 8.27 1.82
CA MET A 64 24.33 9.02 3.00
C MET A 64 24.24 8.18 4.28
N LEU A 65 23.19 7.37 4.42
CA LEU A 65 23.02 6.48 5.57
C LEU A 65 24.05 5.34 5.64
N LYS A 66 24.86 5.11 4.60
CA LYS A 66 26.04 4.22 4.70
C LYS A 66 27.16 4.85 5.52
N GLU A 67 27.16 6.17 5.62
CA GLU A 67 28.12 6.99 6.37
C GLU A 67 27.45 7.56 7.63
N VAL A 68 26.43 6.87 8.17
CA VAL A 68 25.64 7.34 9.33
C VAL A 68 26.51 7.57 10.58
N GLU A 69 27.62 6.86 10.69
CA GLU A 69 28.60 6.97 11.78
C GLU A 69 29.27 8.35 11.78
N GLU A 70 29.45 8.94 10.61
CA GLU A 70 30.11 10.21 10.36
C GLU A 70 29.17 11.42 10.40
N PHE A 71 27.88 11.22 10.75
CA PHE A 71 26.93 12.33 10.80
C PHE A 71 27.27 13.32 11.93
N GLU A 72 27.72 14.52 11.58
CA GLU A 72 27.98 15.60 12.53
C GLU A 72 26.67 16.20 13.07
N GLY A 73 26.66 16.56 14.36
CA GLY A 73 25.47 17.14 15.01
C GLY A 73 24.36 16.15 15.35
N TYR A 74 24.61 14.85 15.23
CA TYR A 74 23.71 13.78 15.69
C TYR A 74 24.33 13.07 16.91
N SER A 75 23.50 12.84 17.92
CA SER A 75 23.85 12.02 19.08
C SER A 75 24.11 10.57 18.68
N LEU A 76 24.84 9.84 19.53
CA LEU A 76 25.11 8.42 19.33
C LEU A 76 23.82 7.60 19.21
N MET A 77 22.80 7.95 19.99
CA MET A 77 21.48 7.30 19.97
C MET A 77 20.74 7.54 18.65
N GLU A 78 20.74 8.77 18.11
CA GLU A 78 20.12 9.07 16.80
C GLU A 78 20.79 8.27 15.68
N LYS A 79 22.13 8.20 15.67
CA LYS A 79 22.89 7.40 14.71
C LYS A 79 22.52 5.91 14.80
N LEU A 80 22.47 5.38 16.02
CA LEU A 80 22.03 4.01 16.30
C LEU A 80 20.62 3.75 15.77
N GLN A 81 19.67 4.64 16.05
CA GLN A 81 18.28 4.51 15.60
C GLN A 81 18.16 4.55 14.07
N LEU A 82 18.89 5.44 13.39
CA LEU A 82 18.94 5.51 11.93
C LEU A 82 19.52 4.21 11.33
N ALA A 83 20.65 3.75 11.88
CA ALA A 83 21.30 2.53 11.42
C ALA A 83 20.40 1.29 11.59
N PHE A 84 19.77 1.15 12.77
CA PHE A 84 18.81 0.09 13.04
C PHE A 84 17.59 0.18 12.11
N THR A 85 16.91 1.33 12.09
CA THR A 85 15.62 1.48 11.39
C THR A 85 15.73 1.24 9.89
N PHE A 86 16.84 1.62 9.27
CA PHE A 86 17.05 1.42 7.83
C PHE A 86 17.91 0.21 7.47
N SER A 87 18.22 -0.64 8.45
CA SER A 87 19.02 -1.86 8.28
C SER A 87 20.40 -1.58 7.69
N CYS A 88 21.03 -0.47 8.09
CA CYS A 88 22.37 -0.11 7.64
C CYS A 88 23.42 -1.02 8.28
N PRO A 89 24.39 -1.53 7.51
CA PRO A 89 25.57 -2.14 8.10
C PRO A 89 26.39 -1.06 8.82
N VAL A 90 27.00 -1.42 9.95
CA VAL A 90 27.88 -0.53 10.72
C VAL A 90 29.26 -1.16 10.93
N SER A 91 30.27 -0.32 11.15
CA SER A 91 31.63 -0.72 11.45
C SER A 91 31.76 -1.33 12.85
N ASN A 92 32.82 -2.11 13.05
CA ASN A 92 33.12 -2.68 14.36
C ASN A 92 33.52 -1.57 15.36
N GLU A 93 34.16 -0.50 14.88
CA GLU A 93 34.55 0.66 15.70
C GLU A 93 33.32 1.40 16.25
N PHE A 94 32.29 1.59 15.43
CA PHE A 94 31.03 2.18 15.88
C PHE A 94 30.31 1.30 16.90
N VAL A 95 30.31 -0.02 16.71
CA VAL A 95 29.76 -0.97 17.70
C VAL A 95 30.54 -0.91 19.00
N GLN A 96 31.86 -0.77 18.95
CA GLN A 96 32.66 -0.60 20.16
C GLN A 96 32.29 0.70 20.88
N LYS A 97 32.19 1.83 20.16
CA LYS A 97 31.71 3.11 20.74
C LYS A 97 30.33 2.98 21.40
N LEU A 98 29.42 2.20 20.80
CA LEU A 98 28.12 1.91 21.40
C LEU A 98 28.25 1.09 22.69
N ARG A 99 29.09 0.07 22.70
CA ARG A 99 29.34 -0.74 23.91
C ARG A 99 30.02 0.06 25.02
N ASP A 100 30.95 0.94 24.67
CA ASP A 100 31.63 1.83 25.63
C ASP A 100 30.64 2.82 26.25
N ALA A 101 29.64 3.25 25.47
CA ALA A 101 28.48 4.02 25.95
C ALA A 101 27.39 3.14 26.60
N LYS A 102 27.72 1.88 26.93
CA LYS A 102 26.89 0.91 27.66
C LYS A 102 25.60 0.47 26.95
N PHE A 103 25.59 0.52 25.62
CA PHE A 103 24.53 -0.13 24.85
C PHE A 103 24.83 -1.62 24.66
N GLU A 104 23.85 -2.48 24.87
CA GLU A 104 23.94 -3.88 24.41
C GLU A 104 23.63 -3.92 22.91
N ILE A 105 24.51 -4.47 22.08
CA ILE A 105 24.36 -4.51 20.63
C ILE A 105 24.58 -5.93 20.10
N GLU A 106 23.60 -6.40 19.32
CA GLU A 106 23.72 -7.62 18.51
C GLU A 106 23.68 -7.26 17.02
N GLN A 107 24.50 -7.95 16.24
CA GLN A 107 24.57 -7.79 14.78
C GLN A 107 24.35 -9.11 14.07
N ASP A 108 23.86 -9.05 12.83
CA ASP A 108 23.84 -10.19 11.93
C ASP A 108 25.14 -10.35 11.13
N GLU A 109 25.19 -11.40 10.29
CA GLU A 109 26.31 -11.70 9.38
C GLU A 109 26.65 -10.56 8.40
N ARG A 110 25.73 -9.62 8.19
CA ARG A 110 25.91 -8.45 7.32
C ARG A 110 26.30 -7.19 8.10
N LYS A 111 26.65 -7.34 9.38
CA LYS A 111 26.98 -6.24 10.30
C LYS A 111 25.84 -5.25 10.52
N ARG A 112 24.59 -5.68 10.32
CA ARG A 112 23.40 -4.86 10.61
C ARG A 112 22.98 -5.10 12.04
N ILE A 113 22.62 -4.05 12.76
CA ILE A 113 22.20 -4.15 14.17
C ILE A 113 20.82 -4.82 14.23
N THR A 114 20.74 -6.04 14.76
CA THR A 114 19.49 -6.80 14.90
C THR A 114 18.82 -6.57 16.24
N ARG A 115 19.57 -6.28 17.29
CA ARG A 115 19.05 -5.94 18.61
C ARG A 115 19.89 -4.83 19.23
N PHE A 116 19.24 -3.93 19.95
CA PHE A 116 19.92 -3.09 20.91
C PHE A 116 19.10 -2.82 22.17
N CYS A 117 19.81 -2.57 23.27
CA CYS A 117 19.25 -2.20 24.56
C CYS A 117 20.03 -1.02 25.18
N THR A 118 19.34 -0.09 25.83
CA THR A 118 19.96 0.91 26.70
C THR A 118 20.35 0.30 28.06
N GLU A 119 21.33 0.89 28.76
CA GLU A 119 21.76 0.43 30.10
C GLU A 119 20.60 0.34 31.11
N ASP A 120 19.64 1.27 31.01
CA ASP A 120 18.46 1.33 31.88
C ASP A 120 17.32 0.39 31.44
N GLU A 121 17.54 -0.40 30.39
CA GLU A 121 16.57 -1.31 29.74
C GLU A 121 15.26 -0.66 29.28
N ARG A 122 15.17 0.68 29.29
CA ARG A 122 13.94 1.38 28.89
C ARG A 122 13.68 1.27 27.40
N ILE A 123 14.74 1.18 26.60
CA ILE A 123 14.63 1.06 25.14
C ILE A 123 15.23 -0.28 24.72
N VAL A 124 14.35 -1.21 24.36
CA VAL A 124 14.73 -2.49 23.75
C VAL A 124 14.16 -2.54 22.34
N ARG A 125 15.02 -2.72 21.34
CA ARG A 125 14.59 -2.92 19.94
C ARG A 125 15.17 -4.20 19.38
N PHE A 126 14.37 -4.92 18.60
CA PHE A 126 14.77 -6.17 17.96
C PHE A 126 14.14 -6.28 16.56
N SER A 127 14.91 -6.72 15.58
CA SER A 127 14.42 -7.08 14.25
C SER A 127 15.36 -8.03 13.50
N ASP A 128 14.75 -8.89 12.68
CA ASP A 128 15.44 -9.81 11.77
C ASP A 128 15.80 -9.17 10.40
N HIS A 129 15.45 -7.90 10.17
CA HIS A 129 15.72 -7.15 8.94
C HIS A 129 15.39 -7.91 7.63
N LYS A 130 14.32 -8.73 7.64
CA LYS A 130 13.84 -9.42 6.44
C LYS A 130 13.40 -8.42 5.39
N HIS A 131 13.99 -8.51 4.19
CA HIS A 131 13.75 -7.56 3.09
C HIS A 131 12.27 -7.40 2.68
N GLY A 132 11.45 -8.44 2.91
CA GLY A 132 10.02 -8.44 2.60
C GLY A 132 9.10 -7.88 3.68
N LEU A 133 9.60 -7.59 4.89
CA LEU A 133 8.78 -7.24 6.06
C LEU A 133 9.11 -5.83 6.58
N LYS A 134 9.02 -4.84 5.69
CA LYS A 134 9.26 -3.45 6.05
C LYS A 134 7.97 -2.73 6.48
N HIS A 135 8.11 -1.83 7.43
CA HIS A 135 7.03 -1.04 7.98
C HIS A 135 7.11 0.41 7.46
N PHE A 136 6.02 1.15 7.63
CA PHE A 136 6.02 2.61 7.54
C PHE A 136 5.21 3.15 8.71
N GLN A 137 5.85 3.91 9.60
CA GLN A 137 5.28 4.41 10.84
C GLN A 137 4.61 3.28 11.65
N GLY A 138 5.28 2.13 11.75
CA GLY A 138 4.78 0.96 12.46
C GLY A 138 3.73 0.13 11.69
N VAL A 139 3.19 0.62 10.57
CA VAL A 139 2.24 -0.13 9.73
C VAL A 139 2.99 -0.99 8.72
N GLN A 140 2.73 -2.30 8.70
CA GLN A 140 3.35 -3.20 7.72
C GLN A 140 2.97 -2.77 6.30
N CYS A 141 3.97 -2.45 5.48
CA CYS A 141 3.74 -2.12 4.09
C CYS A 141 3.64 -3.42 3.29
N PRO A 142 2.55 -3.67 2.53
CA PRO A 142 2.56 -4.78 1.59
C PRO A 142 3.74 -4.57 0.65
N HIS A 143 4.62 -5.56 0.57
CA HIS A 143 5.71 -5.51 -0.37
C HIS A 143 5.08 -5.48 -1.76
N ASN A 144 4.97 -4.29 -2.35
CA ASN A 144 4.72 -4.12 -3.77
C ASN A 144 5.98 -4.65 -4.46
N SER A 145 6.11 -5.98 -4.50
CA SER A 145 7.00 -6.68 -5.42
C SER A 145 6.84 -5.93 -6.73
N GLN A 146 7.94 -5.35 -7.21
CA GLN A 146 7.93 -4.49 -8.38
C GLN A 146 7.01 -5.05 -9.46
N PRO A 147 6.32 -4.20 -10.25
CA PRO A 147 5.56 -4.68 -11.39
C PRO A 147 6.49 -5.58 -12.21
N ARG A 148 6.18 -6.88 -12.27
CA ARG A 148 6.93 -7.91 -12.98
C ARG A 148 7.36 -7.31 -14.33
N ARG A 149 8.61 -6.87 -14.42
CA ARG A 149 9.35 -6.75 -15.69
C ARG A 149 9.65 -8.18 -16.14
N VAL A 150 8.60 -8.96 -16.41
CA VAL A 150 8.70 -10.29 -16.99
C VAL A 150 7.84 -10.23 -18.25
N ARG A 151 8.52 -10.46 -19.38
CA ARG A 151 8.06 -10.45 -20.79
C ARG A 151 8.04 -9.09 -21.50
N ASN A 152 9.23 -8.63 -21.89
CA ASN A 152 9.42 -7.92 -23.17
C ASN A 152 10.71 -8.42 -23.85
N LYS A 153 10.92 -9.74 -23.87
CA LYS A 153 12.01 -10.41 -24.63
C LYS A 153 11.50 -11.30 -25.77
N ARG A 154 10.24 -11.16 -26.20
CA ARG A 154 9.62 -12.07 -27.20
C ARG A 154 8.95 -11.39 -28.41
N MET A 155 9.23 -10.13 -28.70
CA MET A 155 8.68 -9.45 -29.91
C MET A 155 9.74 -8.65 -30.67
N SER A 156 10.98 -9.15 -30.74
CA SER A 156 11.91 -8.74 -31.79
C SER A 156 11.83 -9.78 -32.91
N GLY A 157 10.83 -9.63 -33.78
CA GLY A 157 10.70 -10.49 -34.96
C GLY A 157 9.30 -10.60 -35.55
N LYS A 158 8.77 -9.52 -36.12
CA LYS A 158 8.26 -9.48 -37.51
C LYS A 158 7.58 -8.13 -37.80
N LYS A 159 7.96 -7.62 -38.97
CA LYS A 159 7.46 -6.47 -39.72
C LYS A 159 5.92 -6.42 -39.82
N GLY A 160 5.42 -5.20 -40.00
CA GLY A 160 4.13 -4.95 -40.66
C GLY A 160 3.69 -3.50 -40.48
N GLN A 161 3.88 -2.68 -41.51
CA GLN A 161 3.29 -1.34 -41.64
C GLN A 161 1.77 -1.40 -41.49
N GLY A 162 1.19 -0.38 -40.86
CA GLY A 162 -0.25 -0.17 -40.78
C GLY A 162 -0.58 0.97 -39.83
N GLN A 163 -0.77 2.17 -40.38
CA GLN A 163 -1.38 3.33 -39.72
C GLN A 163 -2.70 2.96 -39.06
N GLN A 164 -2.93 3.46 -37.85
CA GLN A 164 -4.20 4.09 -37.50
C GLN A 164 -4.02 4.94 -36.24
N ASP A 165 -4.23 6.25 -36.40
CA ASP A 165 -4.42 7.20 -35.32
C ASP A 165 -5.63 6.76 -34.49
N VAL A 166 -5.41 6.37 -33.24
CA VAL A 166 -6.49 6.10 -32.28
C VAL A 166 -6.53 7.22 -31.26
N ALA A 167 -7.63 7.94 -31.34
CA ALA A 167 -8.01 9.09 -30.55
C ALA A 167 -7.76 8.93 -29.04
N ASN A 168 -7.36 10.05 -28.47
CA ASN A 168 -7.22 10.32 -27.05
C ASN A 168 -8.53 9.94 -26.32
N GLY A 169 -8.55 8.78 -25.67
CA GLY A 169 -9.71 8.24 -24.98
C GLY A 169 -10.12 9.14 -23.81
N ASN A 170 -11.25 9.81 -23.99
CA ASN A 170 -11.90 10.64 -23.00
C ASN A 170 -12.14 9.81 -21.72
N PRO A 171 -11.65 10.21 -20.53
CA PRO A 171 -11.82 9.45 -19.28
C PRO A 171 -13.30 9.22 -18.89
N SER A 172 -14.23 9.94 -19.53
CA SER A 172 -15.67 9.72 -19.41
C SER A 172 -16.14 8.33 -19.88
N SER A 173 -15.42 7.67 -20.81
CA SER A 173 -15.81 6.35 -21.35
C SER A 173 -15.53 5.20 -20.37
N GLU A 174 -14.41 5.26 -19.64
CA GLU A 174 -14.03 4.20 -18.69
C GLU A 174 -14.95 4.15 -17.45
N VAL A 175 -15.45 5.31 -17.00
CA VAL A 175 -16.39 5.41 -15.87
C VAL A 175 -17.71 4.71 -16.21
N SER A 176 -18.19 4.86 -17.45
CA SER A 176 -19.39 4.19 -17.97
C SER A 176 -19.17 2.68 -18.07
N ALA A 177 -18.03 2.23 -18.59
CA ALA A 177 -17.74 0.82 -18.78
C ALA A 177 -17.71 0.00 -17.48
N ALA A 178 -17.20 0.57 -16.38
CA ALA A 178 -17.23 -0.11 -15.07
C ALA A 178 -18.65 -0.25 -14.50
N PHE A 179 -19.53 0.73 -14.71
CA PHE A 179 -20.92 0.62 -14.30
C PHE A 179 -21.65 -0.47 -15.09
N ASN A 180 -21.39 -0.59 -16.39
CA ASN A 180 -21.98 -1.64 -17.22
C ASN A 180 -21.58 -3.03 -16.75
N VAL A 181 -20.33 -3.22 -16.31
CA VAL A 181 -19.87 -4.49 -15.74
C VAL A 181 -20.55 -4.78 -14.40
N ILE A 182 -20.66 -3.79 -13.51
CA ILE A 182 -21.37 -3.98 -12.23
C ILE A 182 -22.84 -4.33 -12.47
N ARG A 183 -23.50 -3.67 -13.42
CA ARG A 183 -24.89 -3.94 -13.79
C ARG A 183 -25.04 -5.36 -14.29
N TYR A 184 -24.22 -5.75 -15.26
CA TYR A 184 -24.18 -7.11 -15.80
C TYR A 184 -24.03 -8.18 -14.69
N ILE A 185 -23.14 -7.93 -13.72
CA ILE A 185 -22.96 -8.82 -12.59
C ILE A 185 -24.22 -8.84 -11.72
N SER A 186 -24.74 -7.68 -11.32
CA SER A 186 -25.95 -7.54 -10.50
C SER A 186 -27.13 -8.35 -11.06
N ASP A 187 -27.37 -8.22 -12.36
CA ASP A 187 -28.47 -8.90 -13.06
C ASP A 187 -28.32 -10.43 -13.07
N LYS A 188 -27.09 -10.94 -12.93
CA LYS A 188 -26.77 -12.37 -12.99
C LYS A 188 -26.60 -13.01 -11.62
N ILE A 189 -26.29 -12.25 -10.57
CA ILE A 189 -26.01 -12.79 -9.24
C ILE A 189 -27.26 -12.98 -8.36
N GLY A 190 -28.45 -12.58 -8.84
CA GLY A 190 -29.68 -12.61 -8.02
C GLY A 190 -30.01 -13.97 -7.38
N ASN A 191 -29.56 -15.08 -7.97
CA ASN A 191 -29.79 -16.44 -7.48
C ASN A 191 -28.56 -17.10 -6.82
N TYR A 192 -27.48 -16.35 -6.61
CA TYR A 192 -26.25 -16.92 -6.06
C TYR A 192 -26.24 -16.84 -4.54
N GLU A 193 -26.04 -17.98 -3.89
CA GLU A 193 -26.04 -18.06 -2.43
C GLU A 193 -24.62 -18.09 -1.83
N LYS A 194 -23.58 -18.25 -2.64
CA LYS A 194 -22.18 -18.41 -2.16
C LYS A 194 -21.29 -17.29 -2.68
N PRO A 195 -20.27 -16.87 -1.89
CA PRO A 195 -19.27 -15.93 -2.38
C PRO A 195 -18.56 -16.44 -3.64
N GLU A 196 -18.31 -15.53 -4.57
CA GLU A 196 -17.68 -15.79 -5.87
C GLU A 196 -16.48 -14.88 -6.12
N SER A 197 -15.68 -15.24 -7.11
CA SER A 197 -14.49 -14.46 -7.47
C SER A 197 -14.86 -13.30 -8.41
N LEU A 198 -14.64 -12.06 -7.96
CA LEU A 198 -14.78 -10.86 -8.82
C LEU A 198 -13.95 -10.96 -10.11
N SER A 199 -12.79 -11.64 -10.06
CA SER A 199 -11.95 -11.82 -11.25
C SER A 199 -12.57 -12.75 -12.30
N LYS A 200 -13.39 -13.72 -11.87
CA LYS A 200 -14.13 -14.62 -12.77
C LYS A 200 -15.26 -13.85 -13.46
N TRP A 201 -16.03 -13.09 -12.68
CA TRP A 201 -17.12 -12.26 -13.19
C TRP A 201 -16.66 -11.15 -14.14
N CYS A 202 -15.60 -10.41 -13.83
CA CYS A 202 -15.05 -9.42 -14.76
C CYS A 202 -14.55 -10.04 -16.07
N ARG A 203 -14.08 -11.30 -16.04
CA ARG A 203 -13.66 -12.03 -17.24
C ARG A 203 -14.85 -12.47 -18.07
N GLU A 204 -15.91 -12.89 -17.42
CA GLU A 204 -17.13 -13.30 -18.09
C GLU A 204 -17.87 -12.11 -18.72
N ALA A 205 -17.92 -10.96 -18.03
CA ALA A 205 -18.51 -9.73 -18.56
C ALA A 205 -17.71 -9.14 -19.73
N LEU A 206 -16.42 -9.44 -19.82
CA LEU A 206 -15.49 -8.88 -20.80
C LEU A 206 -14.79 -9.97 -21.63
N LYS A 207 -15.52 -10.98 -22.08
CA LYS A 207 -14.97 -12.16 -22.79
C LYS A 207 -14.02 -11.80 -23.95
N GLU A 208 -14.24 -10.68 -24.62
CA GLU A 208 -13.46 -10.25 -25.80
C GLU A 208 -12.40 -9.18 -25.51
N CYS A 209 -12.19 -8.80 -24.24
CA CYS A 209 -11.24 -7.74 -23.91
C CYS A 209 -9.80 -8.24 -23.73
N SER A 210 -8.86 -7.34 -24.03
CA SER A 210 -7.45 -7.60 -23.73
C SER A 210 -7.21 -7.83 -22.23
N PRO A 211 -6.20 -8.63 -21.83
CA PRO A 211 -5.86 -8.83 -20.42
C PRO A 211 -5.57 -7.52 -19.66
N GLN A 212 -5.01 -6.52 -20.35
CA GLN A 212 -4.72 -5.22 -19.75
C GLN A 212 -5.99 -4.43 -19.45
N THR A 213 -6.98 -4.48 -20.34
CA THR A 213 -8.32 -3.91 -20.16
C THR A 213 -9.02 -4.58 -18.99
N LEU A 214 -8.96 -5.91 -18.90
CA LEU A 214 -9.54 -6.68 -17.81
C LEU A 214 -8.95 -6.30 -16.44
N ILE A 215 -7.64 -6.12 -16.33
CA ILE A 215 -6.99 -5.71 -15.07
C ILE A 215 -7.46 -4.31 -14.66
N ARG A 216 -7.49 -3.36 -15.60
CA ARG A 216 -7.97 -1.98 -15.33
C ARG A 216 -9.44 -1.99 -14.93
N MET A 217 -10.27 -2.74 -15.64
CA MET A 217 -11.69 -2.86 -15.34
C MET A 217 -11.91 -3.46 -13.96
N ARG A 218 -11.22 -4.55 -13.63
CA ARG A 218 -11.34 -5.18 -12.31
C ARG A 218 -10.99 -4.21 -11.19
N SER A 219 -9.93 -3.42 -11.34
CA SER A 219 -9.59 -2.40 -10.35
C SER A 219 -10.68 -1.33 -10.25
N SER A 220 -11.18 -0.84 -11.39
CA SER A 220 -12.27 0.16 -11.42
C SER A 220 -13.56 -0.36 -10.76
N VAL A 221 -13.97 -1.58 -11.07
CA VAL A 221 -15.13 -2.26 -10.46
C VAL A 221 -14.91 -2.41 -8.96
N ARG A 222 -13.73 -2.88 -8.52
CA ARG A 222 -13.43 -3.02 -7.09
C ARG A 222 -13.46 -1.68 -6.35
N ASP A 223 -12.90 -0.63 -6.95
CA ASP A 223 -12.89 0.70 -6.35
C ASP A 223 -14.30 1.27 -6.21
N LYS A 224 -15.18 1.03 -7.19
CA LYS A 224 -16.60 1.42 -7.13
C LYS A 224 -17.39 0.61 -6.10
N LEU A 225 -17.20 -0.71 -6.05
CA LEU A 225 -17.84 -1.55 -5.04
C LEU A 225 -17.31 -1.29 -3.62
N GLY A 226 -16.10 -0.74 -3.48
CA GLY A 226 -15.59 -0.25 -2.19
C GLY A 226 -16.27 1.03 -1.69
N ARG A 227 -17.09 1.67 -2.53
CA ARG A 227 -17.94 2.84 -2.21
C ARG A 227 -19.39 2.52 -2.55
N ILE A 228 -19.85 1.33 -2.17
CA ILE A 228 -21.13 0.77 -2.58
C ILE A 228 -22.31 1.66 -2.21
N GLU A 229 -22.21 2.42 -1.11
CA GLU A 229 -23.23 3.35 -0.67
C GLU A 229 -23.53 4.41 -1.75
N ARG A 230 -22.49 4.85 -2.49
CA ARG A 230 -22.57 5.87 -3.55
C ARG A 230 -22.93 5.31 -4.93
N LEU A 231 -23.21 4.01 -5.02
CA LEU A 231 -23.56 3.38 -6.29
C LEU A 231 -25.00 3.76 -6.67
N GLU A 232 -25.17 4.80 -7.50
CA GLU A 232 -26.48 5.27 -7.95
C GLU A 232 -27.13 4.31 -8.94
N GLY A 233 -28.48 4.25 -8.92
CA GLY A 233 -29.27 3.38 -9.79
C GLY A 233 -29.35 1.91 -9.34
N TYR A 234 -28.86 1.56 -8.16
CA TYR A 234 -28.99 0.22 -7.57
C TYR A 234 -29.82 0.31 -6.29
N SER A 235 -30.74 -0.63 -6.13
CA SER A 235 -31.50 -0.84 -4.90
C SER A 235 -30.57 -1.26 -3.76
N LEU A 236 -31.01 -1.04 -2.52
CA LEU A 236 -30.26 -1.45 -1.34
C LEU A 236 -29.98 -2.97 -1.33
N MET A 237 -30.93 -3.76 -1.85
CA MET A 237 -30.79 -5.22 -1.96
C MET A 237 -29.71 -5.63 -2.98
N GLU A 238 -29.67 -5.00 -4.16
CA GLU A 238 -28.61 -5.26 -5.16
C GLU A 238 -27.22 -4.90 -4.60
N LYS A 239 -27.11 -3.77 -3.90
CA LYS A 239 -25.88 -3.36 -3.22
C LYS A 239 -25.43 -4.40 -2.19
N LEU A 240 -26.37 -4.90 -1.39
CA LEU A 240 -26.13 -5.92 -0.38
C LEU A 240 -25.66 -7.24 -1.02
N GLN A 241 -26.32 -7.69 -2.09
CA GLN A 241 -25.93 -8.87 -2.87
C GLN A 241 -24.51 -8.75 -3.42
N LEU A 242 -24.16 -7.61 -4.01
CA LEU A 242 -22.81 -7.37 -4.55
C LEU A 242 -21.72 -7.44 -3.46
N VAL A 243 -21.97 -6.83 -2.30
CA VAL A 243 -21.06 -6.87 -1.15
C VAL A 243 -20.86 -8.30 -0.66
N PHE A 244 -21.96 -9.03 -0.49
CA PHE A 244 -21.94 -10.42 -0.03
C PHE A 244 -21.18 -11.31 -1.02
N MET A 245 -21.56 -11.24 -2.30
CA MET A 245 -20.99 -12.07 -3.37
C MET A 245 -19.48 -11.96 -3.43
N PHE A 246 -18.93 -10.77 -3.22
CA PHE A 246 -17.50 -10.53 -3.33
C PHE A 246 -16.77 -10.41 -1.99
N SER A 247 -17.46 -10.73 -0.88
CA SER A 247 -16.91 -10.64 0.48
C SER A 247 -16.20 -9.31 0.74
N LEU A 248 -16.84 -8.22 0.30
CA LEU A 248 -16.25 -6.89 0.37
C LEU A 248 -16.41 -6.32 1.79
N PRO A 249 -15.41 -5.58 2.29
CA PRO A 249 -15.59 -4.80 3.51
C PRO A 249 -16.66 -3.74 3.26
N VAL A 250 -17.49 -3.50 4.28
CA VAL A 250 -18.52 -2.46 4.25
C VAL A 250 -18.10 -1.27 5.09
N SER A 251 -18.50 -0.08 4.67
CA SER A 251 -18.37 1.13 5.49
C SER A 251 -19.41 1.12 6.61
N ASP A 252 -19.11 1.82 7.71
CA ASP A 252 -20.07 2.01 8.81
C ASP A 252 -21.33 2.74 8.34
N GLU A 253 -21.20 3.63 7.35
CA GLU A 253 -22.30 4.33 6.68
C GLU A 253 -23.26 3.34 5.99
N PHE A 254 -22.74 2.38 5.22
CA PHE A 254 -23.57 1.38 4.57
C PHE A 254 -24.26 0.45 5.58
N VAL A 255 -23.58 0.12 6.68
CA VAL A 255 -24.17 -0.69 7.77
C VAL A 255 -25.32 0.06 8.44
N LYS A 256 -25.16 1.36 8.66
CA LYS A 256 -26.23 2.21 9.19
C LYS A 256 -27.45 2.22 8.27
N LEU A 257 -27.24 2.41 6.95
CA LEU A 257 -28.30 2.37 5.94
C LEU A 257 -29.07 1.03 5.96
N LEU A 258 -28.36 -0.08 6.12
CA LEU A 258 -28.99 -1.40 6.20
C LEU A 258 -29.81 -1.57 7.48
N LYS A 259 -29.30 -1.10 8.63
CA LYS A 259 -30.05 -1.14 9.90
C LYS A 259 -31.30 -0.27 9.85
N GLU A 260 -31.21 0.92 9.27
CA GLU A 260 -32.35 1.84 9.06
C GLU A 260 -33.43 1.18 8.18
N ALA A 261 -33.03 0.42 7.17
CA ALA A 261 -33.92 -0.38 6.34
C ALA A 261 -34.35 -1.73 6.99
N LYS A 262 -34.14 -1.89 8.31
CA LYS A 262 -34.51 -3.08 9.12
C LYS A 262 -33.85 -4.39 8.67
N PHE A 263 -32.70 -4.36 8.01
CA PHE A 263 -31.93 -5.57 7.74
C PHE A 263 -31.24 -6.06 9.02
N ASN A 264 -31.35 -7.36 9.31
CA ASN A 264 -30.61 -7.98 10.41
C ASN A 264 -29.20 -8.36 9.94
N ILE A 265 -28.17 -7.75 10.53
CA ILE A 265 -26.78 -7.92 10.12
C ILE A 265 -25.91 -8.20 11.33
N GLU A 266 -25.18 -9.30 11.27
CA GLU A 266 -24.12 -9.64 12.21
C GLU A 266 -22.76 -9.29 11.57
N GLN A 267 -21.93 -8.57 12.32
CA GLN A 267 -20.56 -8.28 11.92
C GLN A 267 -19.61 -9.16 12.72
N ASP A 268 -18.68 -9.81 12.04
CA ASP A 268 -17.58 -10.51 12.70
C ASP A 268 -16.59 -9.46 13.24
N GLU A 269 -16.40 -9.35 14.54
CA GLU A 269 -15.47 -8.35 15.10
C GLU A 269 -14.01 -8.59 14.67
N LYS A 270 -13.65 -9.81 14.24
CA LYS A 270 -12.27 -10.19 13.92
C LYS A 270 -11.86 -9.86 12.49
N LYS A 271 -12.83 -9.56 11.62
CA LYS A 271 -12.60 -9.11 10.25
C LYS A 271 -13.62 -8.03 10.01
N LYS A 272 -13.25 -6.82 9.58
CA LYS A 272 -14.20 -5.78 9.13
C LYS A 272 -14.95 -6.18 7.83
N ASN A 273 -15.38 -7.44 7.74
CA ASN A 273 -16.20 -8.06 6.73
C ASN A 273 -17.45 -8.59 7.44
N PRO A 274 -18.65 -8.20 7.02
CA PRO A 274 -19.89 -8.69 7.59
C PRO A 274 -20.02 -10.20 7.30
N SER A 275 -20.17 -11.00 8.34
CA SER A 275 -20.51 -12.42 8.22
C SER A 275 -22.03 -12.55 8.23
N PHE A 276 -22.64 -12.70 7.05
CA PHE A 276 -24.09 -12.88 6.97
C PHE A 276 -24.45 -14.34 7.32
N PHE A 277 -25.25 -14.53 8.37
CA PHE A 277 -25.80 -15.86 8.70
C PHE A 277 -26.84 -16.28 7.64
N TYR A 278 -26.52 -17.37 6.95
CA TYR A 278 -27.23 -17.95 5.79
C TYR A 278 -28.68 -18.40 6.06
N ARG A 279 -29.15 -18.45 7.32
CA ARG A 279 -30.37 -19.21 7.68
C ARG A 279 -31.70 -18.49 7.48
N ARG A 280 -31.74 -17.24 6.98
CA ARG A 280 -33.03 -16.52 6.83
C ARG A 280 -33.23 -15.79 5.49
N TRP A 281 -32.46 -16.12 4.46
CA TRP A 281 -32.56 -15.43 3.15
C TRP A 281 -33.79 -15.81 2.31
N LYS A 282 -34.47 -16.93 2.59
CA LYS A 282 -35.71 -17.30 1.89
C LYS A 282 -36.97 -16.58 2.39
N HIS A 283 -36.88 -15.78 3.46
CA HIS A 283 -38.03 -15.08 4.05
C HIS A 283 -37.70 -13.65 4.51
N CYS A 284 -36.99 -12.88 3.68
CA CYS A 284 -37.03 -11.41 3.82
C CYS A 284 -38.30 -10.88 3.12
N SER A 285 -39.44 -11.06 3.78
CA SER A 285 -40.58 -10.15 3.57
C SER A 285 -40.25 -8.87 4.34
N ILE A 286 -40.35 -7.72 3.68
CA ILE A 286 -40.32 -6.42 4.35
C ILE A 286 -41.45 -6.43 5.39
N LEU A 287 -41.10 -6.36 6.68
CA LEU A 287 -42.04 -6.12 7.77
C LEU A 287 -42.32 -4.62 7.94
#